data_AF-A0A3P7J406-F1
#
_entry.id   AF-A0A3P7J406-F1
#
_cell.length_a   1.000
_cell.length_b   1.000
_cell.length_c   1.000
_cell.angle_alpha   90.00
_cell.angle_beta   90.00
_cell.angle_gamma   90.00
#
_symmetry.space_group_name_H-M   'P 1'
#
loop_
_entity.id
_entity.type
_entity.pdbx_description
1 polymer ?
#
loop_
_entity_poly.entity_id
_entity_poly.type
_entity_poly.pdbx_seq_one_letter_code
_entity_poly.pdbx_strand_id
1 'polypeptide(L)'
;MLIPSGDWTKVTTTDCGCDFFEYSNTDVRWLSCDRSIEVYYYGIAGITVVLLANGRSIRYFNDGQIEIYRLSGEISRFNSATSQRCETMLGEDGSRFVEMYIRLYWLLCVVGRREP
;
A
#
# COMPACT_ATOMS: atom_id res chain seq x y z
N MET A 1 17.26 3.93 -23.33
CA MET A 1 17.59 3.98 -21.89
C MET A 1 18.46 2.76 -21.62
N LEU A 2 19.75 2.95 -21.36
CA LEU A 2 20.70 1.87 -21.16
C LEU A 2 20.62 1.42 -19.69
N ILE A 3 20.45 0.12 -19.46
CA ILE A 3 20.49 -0.48 -18.11
C ILE A 3 21.96 -0.42 -17.65
N PRO A 4 22.30 0.23 -16.53
CA PRO A 4 23.67 0.25 -16.02
C PRO A 4 24.12 -1.18 -15.71
N SER A 5 25.36 -1.51 -16.05
CA SER A 5 25.96 -2.81 -15.73
C SER A 5 25.94 -3.05 -14.22
N GLY A 6 25.15 -4.04 -13.77
CA GLY A 6 24.99 -4.39 -12.35
C GLY A 6 23.54 -4.64 -11.93
N ASP A 7 22.58 -4.09 -12.68
CA ASP A 7 21.17 -4.36 -12.45
C ASP A 7 20.79 -5.73 -13.01
N TRP A 8 20.24 -6.57 -12.15
CA TRP A 8 19.77 -7.91 -12.51
C TRP A 8 18.35 -8.12 -12.00
N THR A 9 17.65 -9.03 -12.67
CA THR A 9 16.36 -9.54 -12.24
C THR A 9 16.38 -11.05 -12.40
N LYS A 10 16.13 -11.77 -11.31
CA LYS A 10 15.96 -13.22 -11.33
C LYS A 10 14.48 -13.51 -11.26
N VAL A 11 14.01 -14.39 -12.13
CA VAL A 11 12.61 -14.83 -12.18
C VAL A 11 12.57 -16.31 -11.83
N THR A 12 11.71 -16.65 -10.88
CA THR A 12 11.41 -18.03 -10.49
C THR A 12 9.91 -18.24 -10.67
N THR A 13 9.53 -19.14 -11.57
CA THR A 13 8.15 -19.60 -11.69
C THR A 13 7.93 -20.76 -10.75
N THR A 14 6.91 -20.68 -9.89
CA THR A 14 6.56 -21.73 -8.93
C THR A 14 5.83 -22.88 -9.63
N ASP A 15 5.73 -24.03 -8.97
CA ASP A 15 5.01 -25.20 -9.50
C ASP A 15 3.52 -24.91 -9.80
N CYS A 16 2.91 -23.96 -9.08
CA CYS A 16 1.54 -23.52 -9.34
C CYS A 16 1.41 -22.52 -10.49
N GLY A 17 2.51 -22.08 -11.10
CA GLY A 17 2.52 -21.12 -12.22
C GLY A 17 2.52 -19.65 -11.82
N CYS A 18 2.84 -19.35 -10.56
CA CYS A 18 3.00 -17.97 -10.07
C CYS A 18 4.44 -17.52 -10.31
N ASP A 19 4.68 -16.22 -10.46
CA ASP A 19 6.03 -15.69 -10.70
C ASP A 19 6.58 -14.95 -9.47
N PHE A 20 7.83 -15.22 -9.15
CA PHE A 20 8.59 -14.53 -8.14
C PHE A 20 9.82 -13.85 -8.77
N PHE A 21 9.96 -12.56 -8.54
CA PHE A 21 11.03 -11.71 -9.05
C PHE A 21 11.90 -11.26 -7.89
N GLU A 22 13.21 -11.42 -8.04
CA GLU A 22 14.23 -10.86 -7.17
C GLU A 22 15.01 -9.82 -7.96
N TYR A 23 15.23 -8.65 -7.36
CA TYR A 23 15.94 -7.53 -8.01
C TYR A 23 17.27 -7.25 -7.32
N SER A 24 18.24 -6.72 -8.08
CA SER A 24 19.56 -6.31 -7.57
C SER A 24 19.51 -5.30 -6.42
N ASN A 25 18.44 -4.50 -6.35
CA ASN A 25 18.23 -3.48 -5.33
C ASN A 25 17.60 -4.01 -4.03
N THR A 26 17.55 -5.34 -3.85
CA THR A 26 16.92 -6.05 -2.71
C THR A 26 15.40 -6.08 -2.70
N ASP A 27 14.76 -5.49 -3.71
CA ASP A 27 13.31 -5.63 -3.87
C ASP A 27 12.95 -7.07 -4.26
N VAL A 28 11.75 -7.49 -3.89
CA VAL A 28 11.15 -8.70 -4.40
C VAL A 28 9.70 -8.44 -4.82
N ARG A 29 9.26 -9.10 -5.89
CA ARG A 29 7.88 -9.02 -6.36
C ARG A 29 7.33 -10.41 -6.58
N TRP A 30 6.15 -10.69 -6.06
CA TRP A 30 5.40 -11.91 -6.32
C TRP A 30 4.13 -11.58 -7.08
N LEU A 31 3.84 -12.35 -8.12
CA LEU A 31 2.60 -12.28 -8.88
C LEU A 31 1.86 -13.60 -8.73
N SER A 32 0.61 -13.50 -8.28
CA SER A 32 -0.34 -14.61 -8.33
C SER A 32 -0.47 -15.17 -9.74
N CYS A 33 -0.84 -16.44 -9.81
CA CYS A 33 -0.83 -17.24 -11.03
C CYS A 33 -1.84 -16.70 -12.07
N ASP A 34 -2.97 -16.15 -11.58
CA ASP A 34 -4.01 -15.49 -12.39
C ASP A 34 -3.80 -13.98 -12.53
N ARG A 35 -2.69 -13.45 -11.99
CA ARG A 35 -2.34 -12.02 -11.96
C ARG A 35 -3.37 -11.14 -11.25
N SER A 36 -4.24 -11.72 -10.42
CA SER A 36 -5.25 -10.96 -9.66
C SER A 36 -4.66 -10.19 -8.47
N ILE A 37 -3.51 -10.64 -7.97
CA ILE A 37 -2.77 -10.11 -6.83
C ILE A 37 -1.30 -9.95 -7.19
N GLU A 38 -0.75 -8.78 -6.86
CA GLU A 38 0.69 -8.48 -6.87
C GLU A 38 1.14 -8.14 -5.44
N VAL A 39 2.24 -8.71 -5.00
CA VAL A 39 2.90 -8.35 -3.74
C VAL A 39 4.29 -7.83 -4.08
N TYR A 40 4.58 -6.59 -3.74
CA TYR A 40 5.87 -5.95 -3.99
C TYR A 40 6.49 -5.52 -2.65
N TYR A 41 7.67 -6.04 -2.34
CA TYR A 41 8.46 -5.60 -1.20
C TYR A 41 9.61 -4.71 -1.66
N TYR A 42 9.63 -3.48 -1.16
CA TYR A 42 10.70 -2.52 -1.36
C TYR A 42 11.75 -2.71 -0.27
N GLY A 43 12.88 -3.34 -0.61
CA GLY A 43 13.86 -3.81 0.37
C GLY A 43 14.53 -2.69 1.16
N ILE A 44 14.91 -1.61 0.48
CA ILE A 44 15.55 -0.44 1.10
C ILE A 44 14.55 0.36 1.95
N ALA A 45 13.32 0.49 1.49
CA ALA A 45 12.29 1.27 2.20
C ALA A 45 11.63 0.49 3.34
N GLY A 46 11.71 -0.85 3.32
CA GLY A 46 11.01 -1.70 4.28
C GLY A 46 9.49 -1.62 4.15
N ILE A 47 8.98 -1.62 2.92
CA ILE A 47 7.55 -1.47 2.62
C ILE A 47 7.08 -2.65 1.78
N THR A 48 6.04 -3.35 2.23
CA THR A 48 5.32 -4.35 1.44
C THR A 48 4.01 -3.76 0.92
N VAL A 49 3.81 -3.80 -0.40
CA VAL A 49 2.57 -3.38 -1.05
C VAL A 49 1.86 -4.61 -1.61
N VAL A 50 0.62 -4.83 -1.21
CA VAL A 50 -0.28 -5.81 -1.82
C VAL A 50 -1.25 -5.05 -2.70
N LEU A 51 -1.18 -5.27 -4.01
CA LEU A 51 -2.05 -4.66 -5.02
C LEU A 51 -3.01 -5.71 -5.55
N LEU A 52 -4.31 -5.39 -5.55
CA LEU A 52 -5.34 -6.18 -6.20
C LEU A 52 -5.58 -5.63 -7.61
N ALA A 53 -5.91 -6.51 -8.56
CA ALA A 53 -6.14 -6.14 -9.96
C ALA A 53 -7.24 -5.08 -10.16
N ASN A 54 -8.16 -4.97 -9.19
CA ASN A 54 -9.19 -3.95 -9.22
C ASN A 54 -8.77 -2.61 -8.60
N GLY A 55 -7.47 -2.37 -8.37
CA GLY A 55 -6.93 -1.08 -7.92
C GLY A 55 -6.92 -0.84 -6.42
N ARG A 56 -7.49 -1.74 -5.60
CA ARG A 56 -7.36 -1.70 -4.14
C ARG A 56 -5.94 -2.11 -3.74
N SER A 57 -5.42 -1.53 -2.66
CA SER A 57 -4.10 -1.95 -2.16
C SER A 57 -3.98 -1.86 -0.65
N ILE A 58 -3.05 -2.62 -0.11
CA ILE A 58 -2.61 -2.57 1.29
C ILE A 58 -1.12 -2.26 1.28
N ARG A 59 -0.67 -1.34 2.13
CA ARG A 59 0.74 -1.09 2.38
C ARG A 59 1.07 -1.43 3.83
N TYR A 60 2.09 -2.24 4.01
CA TYR A 60 2.65 -2.59 5.31
C TYR A 60 4.06 -2.04 5.39
N PHE A 61 4.38 -1.37 6.49
CA PHE A 61 5.69 -0.80 6.76
C PHE A 61 6.35 -1.63 7.86
N ASN A 62 7.67 -1.80 7.81
CA ASN A 62 8.41 -2.61 8.80
C ASN A 62 8.33 -2.04 10.23
N ASP A 63 7.94 -0.79 10.41
CA ASP A 63 7.64 -0.18 11.71
C ASP A 63 6.26 -0.60 12.27
N GLY A 64 5.51 -1.41 11.53
CA GLY A 64 4.18 -1.91 11.89
C GLY A 64 3.03 -1.00 11.47
N GLN A 65 3.28 0.10 10.74
CA GLN A 65 2.21 0.88 10.13
C GLN A 65 1.53 0.09 8.99
N ILE A 66 0.21 0.22 8.92
CA ILE A 66 -0.63 -0.38 7.88
C ILE A 66 -1.48 0.70 7.24
N GLU A 67 -1.54 0.72 5.91
CA GLU A 67 -2.43 1.57 5.13
C GLU A 67 -3.30 0.71 4.20
N ILE A 68 -4.60 0.99 4.14
CA ILE A 68 -5.56 0.29 3.28
C ILE A 68 -6.20 1.32 2.37
N TYR A 69 -6.05 1.12 1.05
CA TYR A 69 -6.56 1.98 0.00
C TYR A 69 -7.76 1.31 -0.67
N ARG A 70 -8.92 1.97 -0.61
CA ARG A 70 -10.17 1.51 -1.23
C ARG A 70 -10.43 2.21 -2.56
N LEU A 71 -11.26 1.59 -3.40
CA LEU A 71 -11.63 2.11 -4.72
C LEU A 71 -12.35 3.46 -4.65
N SER A 72 -13.17 3.65 -3.63
CA SER A 72 -13.91 4.88 -3.36
C SER A 72 -13.01 6.03 -2.85
N GLY A 73 -11.71 5.79 -2.68
CA GLY A 73 -10.73 6.79 -2.30
C GLY A 73 -10.51 6.93 -0.79
N GLU A 74 -11.26 6.21 0.04
CA GLU A 74 -11.02 6.11 1.48
C GLU A 74 -9.71 5.40 1.77
N ILE A 75 -9.05 5.91 2.80
CA ILE A 75 -7.77 5.39 3.28
C ILE A 75 -7.92 5.12 4.78
N SER A 76 -7.66 3.88 5.19
CA SER A 76 -7.47 3.55 6.60
C SER A 76 -5.98 3.49 6.88
N ARG A 77 -5.48 4.25 7.86
CA ARG A 77 -4.10 4.17 8.34
C ARG A 77 -4.12 3.75 9.80
N PHE A 78 -3.33 2.75 10.13
CA PHE A 78 -3.07 2.34 11.50
C PHE A 78 -1.57 2.39 11.78
N ASN A 79 -1.16 3.09 12.83
CA ASN A 79 0.23 3.13 13.28
C ASN A 79 0.31 2.44 14.64
N SER A 80 0.99 1.29 14.69
CA SER A 80 1.11 0.47 15.90
C SER A 80 1.91 1.18 17.00
N ALA A 81 2.99 1.88 16.66
CA ALA A 81 3.87 2.58 17.60
C ALA A 81 3.13 3.67 18.38
N THR A 82 2.23 4.41 17.72
CA THR A 82 1.42 5.45 18.37
C THR A 82 0.03 4.97 18.79
N SER A 83 -0.35 3.76 18.42
CA SER A 83 -1.73 3.24 18.53
C SER A 83 -2.76 4.20 17.91
N GLN A 84 -2.36 4.94 16.86
CA GLN A 84 -3.23 5.89 16.18
C GLN A 84 -3.91 5.21 14.99
N ARG A 85 -5.19 5.51 14.81
CA ARG A 85 -5.94 5.16 13.60
C ARG A 85 -6.45 6.42 12.93
N CYS A 86 -6.25 6.54 11.63
CA CYS A 86 -6.81 7.61 10.82
C CYS A 86 -7.67 6.99 9.71
N GLU A 87 -8.90 7.44 9.57
CA GLU A 87 -9.84 6.99 8.54
C GLU A 87 -10.21 8.18 7.67
N THR A 88 -9.92 8.12 6.37
CA THR A 88 -10.43 9.10 5.40
C THR A 88 -11.75 8.59 4.85
N MET A 89 -12.81 9.39 4.94
CA MET A 89 -14.13 9.07 4.40
C MET A 89 -14.50 10.06 3.30
N LEU A 90 -15.29 9.61 2.32
CA LEU A 90 -15.84 10.46 1.28
C LEU A 90 -17.33 10.71 1.56
N GLY A 91 -17.73 11.98 1.67
CA GLY A 91 -19.13 12.37 1.75
C GLY A 91 -19.83 12.23 0.40
N GLU A 92 -21.16 12.08 0.42
CA GLU A 92 -21.98 12.02 -0.80
C GLU A 92 -21.84 13.25 -1.69
N ASP A 93 -21.51 14.39 -1.11
CA ASP A 93 -21.28 15.67 -1.80
C ASP A 93 -19.84 15.81 -2.34
N GLY A 94 -18.99 14.79 -2.18
CA GLY A 94 -17.58 14.79 -2.56
C GLY A 94 -16.64 15.45 -1.54
N SER A 95 -17.14 15.88 -0.38
CA SER A 95 -16.29 16.34 0.73
C SER A 95 -15.46 15.19 1.31
N ARG A 96 -14.29 15.49 1.88
CA ARG A 96 -13.43 14.48 2.52
C ARG A 96 -13.37 14.72 4.02
N PHE A 97 -13.59 13.66 4.78
CA PHE A 97 -13.50 13.69 6.23
C PHE A 97 -12.31 12.85 6.66
N VAL A 98 -11.63 13.27 7.72
CA VAL A 98 -10.60 12.46 8.36
C VAL A 98 -11.00 12.28 9.81
N GLU A 99 -11.23 11.05 10.21
CA GLU A 99 -11.44 10.68 11.60
C GLU A 99 -10.14 10.16 12.18
N MET A 100 -9.70 10.76 13.29
CA MET A 100 -8.48 10.39 14.00
C MET A 100 -8.81 9.85 15.38
N TYR A 101 -8.29 8.67 15.65
CA TYR A 101 -8.37 7.97 16.91
C TYR A 101 -7.00 8.02 17.55
N ILE A 102 -6.90 8.78 18.62
CA ILE A 102 -5.73 8.80 19.48
C ILE A 102 -6.18 8.22 20.81
N ARG A 103 -5.34 7.42 21.48
CA ARG A 103 -5.60 6.58 22.66
C ARG A 103 -6.58 7.09 23.76
N LEU A 104 -6.91 8.39 23.79
CA LEU A 104 -7.81 9.04 24.75
C LEU A 104 -8.84 10.01 24.12
N TYR A 105 -8.79 10.29 22.82
CA TYR A 105 -9.60 11.33 22.17
C TYR A 105 -9.98 10.96 20.73
N TRP A 106 -11.17 11.42 20.35
CA TRP A 106 -11.73 11.31 19.01
C TRP A 106 -11.72 12.70 18.39
N LEU A 107 -11.12 12.83 17.22
CA LEU A 107 -11.09 14.08 16.48
C LEU A 107 -11.61 13.85 15.05
N LEU A 108 -12.71 14.51 14.70
CA LEU A 108 -13.20 14.55 13.33
C LEU A 108 -12.74 15.86 12.70
N CYS A 109 -11.88 15.77 11.69
CA CYS A 109 -11.47 16.91 10.88
C CYS A 109 -12.16 16.87 9.52
N VAL A 110 -12.84 17.95 9.15
CA VAL A 110 -13.37 18.14 7.81
C VAL A 110 -12.27 18.72 6.94
N VAL A 111 -11.82 17.98 5.92
CA VAL A 111 -10.85 18.47 4.95
C VAL A 111 -11.65 18.98 3.74
N GLY A 112 -11.82 20.31 3.68
CA GLY A 112 -12.65 20.98 2.70
C GLY A 112 -12.31 20.67 1.23
N ARG A 113 -13.24 21.01 0.33
CA ARG A 113 -13.11 20.78 -1.12
C ARG A 113 -11.86 21.45 -1.68
N ARG A 114 -11.10 20.73 -2.50
CA ARG A 114 -10.16 21.36 -3.43
C ARG A 114 -11.02 21.95 -4.54
N GLU A 115 -11.18 23.28 -4.57
CA GLU A 115 -11.74 23.96 -5.75
C GLU A 115 -10.80 23.73 -6.94
N PRO A 116 -11.36 23.57 -8.17
CA PRO A 116 -10.60 23.25 -9.37
C PRO A 116 -9.55 24.30 -9.76
#